data_AF-D7RFJ7-F1
#
_entry.id   AF-D7RFJ7-F1
#
_cell.length_a   1.000
_cell.length_b   1.000
_cell.length_c   1.000
_cell.angle_alpha   90.00
_cell.angle_beta   90.00
_cell.angle_gamma   90.00
#
_symmetry.space_group_name_H-M   'P 1'
#
loop_
_entity.id
_entity.type
_entity.pdbx_description
1 polymer ?
#
loop_
_entity_poly.entity_id
_entity_poly.type
_entity_poly.pdbx_seq_one_letter_code
_entity_poly.pdbx_strand_id
1 'polypeptide(L)'
;MSDTGFTLDDLMRILREGSGETEEPAGDPAGVEFADLGYDSLALLETAGRIEREYGLTLDESALAEATTPRALVELVNEHLARVRA
;
A
#
# COMPACT_ATOMS: atom_id res chain seq x y z
N MET A 1 10.43 -17.55 -10.38
CA MET A 1 9.02 -17.75 -10.06
C MET A 1 8.38 -16.41 -10.31
N SER A 2 7.40 -16.32 -11.20
CA SER A 2 6.80 -15.04 -11.61
C SER A 2 6.18 -14.40 -10.38
N ASP A 3 6.85 -13.37 -9.84
CA ASP A 3 6.38 -12.62 -8.69
C ASP A 3 5.14 -11.85 -9.15
N THR A 4 3.97 -12.46 -8.94
CA THR A 4 2.69 -11.94 -9.44
C THR A 4 1.88 -11.32 -8.30
N GLY A 5 2.52 -11.01 -7.17
CA GLY A 5 1.90 -10.46 -5.96
C GLY A 5 2.27 -9.00 -5.77
N PHE A 6 1.51 -8.31 -4.92
CA PHE A 6 1.88 -7.00 -4.43
C PHE A 6 2.73 -7.18 -3.16
N THR A 7 3.89 -6.53 -3.07
CA THR A 7 4.81 -6.71 -1.93
C THR A 7 4.92 -5.46 -1.07
N LEU A 8 5.53 -5.59 0.11
CA LEU A 8 5.85 -4.44 0.96
C LEU A 8 6.83 -3.48 0.25
N ASP A 9 7.76 -4.01 -0.55
CA ASP A 9 8.69 -3.19 -1.34
C ASP A 9 7.94 -2.35 -2.39
N ASP A 10 6.98 -2.96 -3.09
CA ASP A 10 6.11 -2.24 -4.02
C ASP A 10 5.33 -1.12 -3.31
N LEU A 11 4.77 -1.43 -2.14
CA LEU A 11 4.05 -0.43 -1.36
C LEU A 11 4.96 0.72 -0.94
N MET A 12 6.14 0.42 -0.38
CA MET A 12 7.09 1.45 0.06
C MET A 12 7.59 2.30 -1.11
N ARG A 13 7.79 1.71 -2.28
CA ARG A 13 8.10 2.44 -3.52
C ARG A 13 6.97 3.39 -3.89
N ILE A 14 5.73 2.92 -3.92
CA ILE A 14 4.56 3.72 -4.30
C ILE A 14 4.32 4.86 -3.29
N LEU A 15 4.42 4.58 -1.99
CA LEU A 15 4.33 5.59 -0.93
C LEU A 15 5.36 6.69 -1.12
N ARG A 16 6.61 6.33 -1.44
CA ARG A 16 7.68 7.29 -1.73
C ARG A 16 7.35 8.16 -2.95
N GLU A 17 6.89 7.53 -4.02
CA GLU A 17 6.52 8.24 -5.26
C GLU A 17 5.28 9.12 -5.08
N GLY A 18 4.34 8.75 -4.21
CA GLY A 18 3.09 9.48 -3.96
C GLY A 18 3.19 10.59 -2.93
N SER A 19 4.02 10.42 -1.90
CA SER A 19 4.23 11.42 -0.84
C SER A 19 5.30 12.46 -1.17
N GLY A 20 6.23 12.14 -2.09
CA GLY A 20 7.42 12.94 -2.33
C GLY A 20 8.47 12.86 -1.21
N GLU A 21 8.26 11.99 -0.22
CA GLU A 21 9.30 11.68 0.76
C GLU A 21 10.43 10.91 0.08
N THR A 22 11.65 11.07 0.59
CA THR A 22 12.83 10.33 0.09
C THR A 22 13.52 9.52 1.18
N GLU A 23 13.06 9.66 2.42
CA GLU A 23 13.62 8.98 3.58
C GLU A 23 12.96 7.61 3.73
N GLU A 24 13.78 6.58 3.90
CA GLU A 24 13.28 5.23 4.18
C GLU A 24 13.05 5.14 5.69
N PRO A 25 11.91 4.59 6.15
CA PRO A 25 11.71 4.40 7.57
C PRO A 25 12.76 3.44 8.14
N ALA A 26 13.30 3.78 9.30
CA ALA A 26 14.30 2.95 9.96
C ALA A 26 13.63 1.75 10.65
N GLY A 27 14.04 0.53 10.29
CA GLY A 27 13.54 -0.70 10.91
C GLY A 27 12.53 -1.45 10.03
N ASP A 28 11.62 -2.19 10.65
CA ASP A 28 10.55 -2.91 9.96
C ASP A 28 9.28 -2.05 9.94
N PRO A 29 8.88 -1.48 8.79
CA PRO A 29 7.69 -0.64 8.71
C PRO A 29 6.40 -1.48 8.67
N ALA A 30 6.49 -2.79 8.46
CA ALA A 30 5.33 -3.64 8.15
C ALA A 30 4.23 -3.56 9.23
N GLY A 31 4.63 -3.56 10.50
CA GLY A 31 3.71 -3.47 11.64
C GLY A 31 3.54 -2.07 12.23
N VAL A 32 4.11 -1.04 11.61
CA VAL A 32 4.06 0.34 12.11
C VAL A 32 2.90 1.07 11.44
N GLU A 33 2.18 1.89 12.20
CA GLU A 33 1.11 2.69 11.62
C GLU A 33 1.67 3.73 10.65
N PHE A 34 0.93 3.99 9.58
CA PHE A 34 1.32 5.01 8.59
C PHE A 34 1.58 6.38 9.22
N ALA A 35 0.77 6.78 10.21
CA ALA A 35 0.95 8.02 10.92
C ALA A 35 2.28 8.10 11.71
N ASP A 36 2.76 6.98 12.26
CA ASP A 36 4.04 6.91 12.97
C ASP A 36 5.24 6.87 12.00
N LEU A 37 5.01 6.37 10.79
CA LEU A 37 5.96 6.43 9.67
C LEU A 37 6.05 7.82 9.00
N GLY A 38 5.19 8.77 9.39
CA GLY A 38 5.13 10.11 8.79
C GLY A 38 4.17 10.25 7.59
N TYR A 39 3.43 9.19 7.25
CA TYR A 39 2.45 9.21 6.18
C TYR A 39 1.08 9.68 6.66
N ASP A 40 0.65 10.83 6.15
CA ASP A 40 -0.70 11.36 6.35
C ASP A 40 -1.77 10.65 5.48
N SER A 41 -3.04 10.89 5.81
CA SER A 41 -4.18 10.33 5.08
C SER A 41 -4.19 10.67 3.58
N LEU A 42 -3.65 11.84 3.19
CA LEU A 42 -3.54 12.23 1.77
C LEU A 42 -2.52 11.35 1.03
N ALA A 43 -1.39 11.04 1.65
CA ALA A 43 -0.38 10.16 1.06
C ALA A 43 -0.96 8.75 0.85
N LEU A 44 -1.78 8.26 1.78
CA LEU A 44 -2.47 6.97 1.65
C LEU A 44 -3.50 6.97 0.52
N LEU A 45 -4.27 8.04 0.36
CA LEU A 45 -5.24 8.16 -0.72
C LEU A 45 -4.56 8.19 -2.10
N GLU A 46 -3.50 8.99 -2.25
CA GLU A 46 -2.72 9.04 -3.49
C GLU A 46 -2.06 7.69 -3.80
N THR A 47 -1.54 7.02 -2.76
CA THR A 47 -0.95 5.68 -2.84
C THR A 47 -1.98 4.65 -3.30
N ALA A 48 -3.17 4.65 -2.70
CA ALA A 48 -4.26 3.76 -3.09
C ALA A 48 -4.67 3.99 -4.56
N GLY A 49 -4.90 5.25 -4.95
CA GLY A 49 -5.25 5.59 -6.33
C GLY A 49 -4.16 5.18 -7.34
N ARG A 50 -2.89 5.20 -6.93
CA ARG A 50 -1.79 4.71 -7.77
C ARG A 50 -1.79 3.19 -7.88
N ILE A 51 -1.99 2.46 -6.78
CA ILE A 51 -2.10 1.00 -6.78
C ILE A 51 -3.27 0.56 -7.67
N GLU A 52 -4.43 1.19 -7.54
CA GLU A 52 -5.60 0.92 -8.37
C GLU A 52 -5.30 1.03 -9.87
N ARG A 53 -4.58 2.08 -10.27
CA ARG A 53 -4.20 2.32 -11.67
C ARG A 53 -3.12 1.38 -12.18
N GLU A 54 -2.12 1.07 -11.35
CA GLU A 54 -0.97 0.25 -11.74
C GLU A 54 -1.33 -1.24 -11.81
N TYR A 55 -2.18 -1.70 -10.89
CA TYR A 55 -2.60 -3.09 -10.78
C TYR A 55 -4.00 -3.36 -11.37
N GLY A 56 -4.72 -2.33 -11.82
CA GLY A 56 -6.03 -2.46 -12.46
C GLY A 56 -7.11 -2.95 -11.51
N LEU A 57 -7.08 -2.51 -10.26
CA LEU A 57 -7.99 -2.92 -9.20
C LEU A 57 -8.76 -1.72 -8.63
N THR A 58 -9.78 -2.01 -7.82
CA THR A 58 -10.53 -0.98 -7.09
C THR A 58 -10.55 -1.37 -5.62
N LEU A 59 -9.99 -0.51 -4.77
CA LEU A 59 -9.93 -0.72 -3.32
C LEU A 59 -11.17 -0.09 -2.67
N ASP A 60 -11.76 -0.80 -1.71
CA ASP A 60 -12.87 -0.24 -0.94
C ASP A 60 -12.35 0.84 0.02
N GLU A 61 -12.95 2.02 0.00
CA GLU A 61 -12.55 3.15 0.86
C GLU A 61 -12.63 2.79 2.35
N SER A 62 -13.60 1.94 2.74
CA SER A 62 -13.74 1.48 4.13
C SER A 62 -12.59 0.55 4.50
N ALA A 63 -12.27 -0.41 3.63
CA ALA A 63 -11.16 -1.34 3.85
C ALA A 63 -9.80 -0.62 3.86
N LEU A 64 -9.64 0.41 3.03
CA LEU A 64 -8.46 1.27 3.02
C LEU A 64 -8.33 2.04 4.34
N ALA A 65 -9.43 2.56 4.88
CA ALA A 65 -9.43 3.24 6.17
C ALA A 65 -9.12 2.30 7.35
N GLU A 66 -9.46 1.01 7.24
CA GLU A 66 -9.09 -0.03 8.22
C GLU A 66 -7.63 -0.48 8.08
N ALA A 67 -7.03 -0.37 6.90
CA ALA A 67 -5.64 -0.71 6.64
C ALA A 67 -4.68 0.39 7.13
N THR A 68 -4.48 0.49 8.44
CA THR A 68 -3.63 1.54 9.04
C THR A 68 -2.13 1.23 9.04
N THR A 69 -1.72 0.04 8.60
CA THR A 69 -0.33 -0.41 8.53
C THR A 69 0.06 -0.85 7.12
N PRO A 70 1.34 -0.77 6.74
CA PRO A 70 1.81 -1.23 5.43
C PRO A 70 1.48 -2.69 5.16
N ARG A 71 1.63 -3.56 6.18
CA ARG A 71 1.27 -4.97 6.05
C ARG A 71 -0.22 -5.16 5.74
N ALA A 72 -1.10 -4.48 6.48
CA ALA A 72 -2.53 -4.58 6.26
C ALA A 72 -2.93 -4.16 4.83
N LEU A 73 -2.31 -3.08 4.32
CA LEU A 73 -2.57 -2.61 2.97
C LEU A 73 -2.06 -3.61 1.91
N VAL A 74 -0.89 -4.21 2.12
CA VAL A 74 -0.37 -5.25 1.23
C VAL A 74 -1.28 -6.47 1.19
N GLU A 75 -1.77 -6.92 2.34
CA GLU A 75 -2.70 -8.05 2.43
C GLU A 75 -4.01 -7.72 1.69
N LEU A 76 -4.59 -6.54 1.93
CA LEU A 76 -5.80 -6.06 1.23
C LEU A 76 -5.64 -6.09 -0.30
N VAL A 77 -4.54 -5.55 -0.83
CA VAL A 77 -4.28 -5.52 -2.28
C VAL A 77 -4.16 -6.94 -2.85
N ASN A 78 -3.45 -7.83 -2.14
CA ASN A 78 -3.28 -9.21 -2.58
C ASN A 78 -4.61 -10.00 -2.56
N GLU A 79 -5.49 -9.75 -1.59
CA GLU A 79 -6.83 -10.35 -1.56
C GLU A 79 -7.66 -9.94 -2.79
N HIS A 80 -7.60 -8.65 -3.17
CA HIS A 80 -8.24 -8.16 -4.40
C HIS A 80 -7.64 -8.80 -5.66
N LEU A 81 -6.31 -8.87 -5.75
CA LEU A 81 -5.62 -9.49 -6.88
C LEU A 81 -5.94 -10.98 -7.02
N ALA A 82 -6.07 -11.70 -5.91
CA ALA A 82 -6.47 -13.10 -5.90
C ALA A 82 -7.91 -13.27 -6.41
N ARG A 83 -8.82 -12.37 -6.03
CA ARG A 83 -10.23 -12.40 -6.45
C ARG A 83 -10.43 -12.06 -7.93
N VAL A 84 -9.67 -11.12 -8.49
CA VAL A 84 -9.76 -10.74 -9.92
C VAL A 84 -9.23 -11.85 -10.84
N ARG A 85 -8.33 -12.71 -10.35
CA ARG A 85 -7.73 -13.81 -11.11
C ARG A 85 -8.50 -15.13 -11.03
N ALA A 86 -9.51 -15.22 -10.14
CA ALA A 86 -10.36 -16.39 -9.97
C ALA A 86 -11.52 -16.38 -10.97
#